data_AF-A0A8W8KDR0-F1
#
_entry.id   AF-A0A8W8KDR0-F1
#
_cell.length_a   1.000
_cell.length_b   1.000
_cell.length_c   1.000
_cell.angle_alpha   90.00
_cell.angle_beta   90.00
_cell.angle_gamma   90.00
#
_symmetry.space_group_name_H-M   'P 1'
#
loop_
_entity.id
_entity.type
_entity.pdbx_description
1 polymer ?
#
loop_
_entity_poly.entity_id
_entity_poly.type
_entity_poly.pdbx_seq_one_letter_code
_entity_poly.pdbx_strand_id
1 'polypeptide(L)'
;MKPSQIYYSQNSINERFDNGYTIYATLNACKNHPFVIYEIPPIRVCKKDGKWYTLDNRRLWVFKRLEEQGHVDSVRIKQVSPSLLTAQKFTTTNGGESVEIRNRTDWFF
;
A
#
# COMPACT_ATOMS: atom_id res chain seq x y z
N MET A 1 12.00 -0.32 6.57
CA MET A 1 11.46 -1.71 6.63
C MET A 1 11.31 -2.22 5.21
N LYS A 2 11.56 -3.51 4.93
CA LYS A 2 11.34 -4.06 3.59
C LYS A 2 9.84 -4.07 3.27
N PRO A 3 9.38 -3.62 2.08
CA PRO A 3 7.95 -3.69 1.72
C PRO A 3 7.34 -5.08 1.89
N SER A 4 8.08 -6.13 1.55
CA SER A 4 7.73 -7.55 1.72
C SER A 4 7.44 -7.96 3.17
N GLN A 5 7.96 -7.24 4.16
CA GLN A 5 7.71 -7.50 5.59
C GLN A 5 6.38 -6.87 6.10
N ILE A 6 5.69 -6.10 5.26
CA ILE A 6 4.44 -5.40 5.61
C ILE A 6 3.27 -6.11 4.92
N TYR A 7 2.22 -6.36 5.70
CA TYR A 7 1.01 -7.05 5.27
C TYR A 7 -0.11 -6.05 4.96
N TYR A 8 -0.94 -6.37 3.98
CA TYR A 8 -2.15 -5.63 3.67
C TYR A 8 -3.19 -5.82 4.79
N SER A 9 -3.84 -4.74 5.21
CA SER A 9 -4.94 -4.85 6.16
C SER A 9 -6.27 -5.15 5.47
N GLN A 10 -6.41 -4.82 4.18
CA GLN A 10 -7.64 -4.98 3.43
C GLN A 10 -7.49 -6.06 2.37
N ASN A 11 -8.57 -6.78 2.09
CA ASN A 11 -8.64 -7.76 0.99
C ASN A 11 -8.65 -7.11 -0.40
N SER A 12 -9.03 -5.83 -0.49
CA SER A 12 -9.08 -5.10 -1.75
C SER A 12 -8.67 -3.63 -1.64
N ILE A 13 -8.18 -3.07 -2.74
CA ILE A 13 -7.85 -1.65 -2.91
C ILE A 13 -8.53 -1.07 -4.15
N ASN A 14 -8.80 0.23 -4.13
CA ASN A 14 -9.11 0.98 -5.34
C ASN A 14 -7.81 1.25 -6.10
N GLU A 15 -7.85 1.21 -7.43
CA GLU A 15 -6.74 1.59 -8.29
C GLU A 15 -6.34 3.07 -8.13
N ARG A 16 -7.29 3.96 -7.85
CA ARG A 16 -7.06 5.41 -7.72
C ARG A 16 -6.77 5.81 -6.29
N PHE A 17 -5.84 6.73 -6.11
CA PHE A 17 -5.65 7.55 -4.91
C PHE A 17 -6.71 8.66 -4.82
N ASP A 18 -6.84 9.27 -3.64
CA ASP A 18 -7.85 10.30 -3.40
C ASP A 18 -7.54 11.60 -4.16
N ASN A 19 -6.29 11.77 -4.63
CA ASN A 19 -5.85 12.86 -5.49
C ASN A 19 -5.98 12.55 -7.00
N GLY A 20 -6.64 11.45 -7.38
CA GLY A 20 -6.97 11.10 -8.77
C GLY A 20 -5.92 10.28 -9.52
N TYR A 21 -4.66 10.24 -9.05
CA TYR A 21 -3.63 9.39 -9.65
C TYR A 21 -3.90 7.90 -9.42
N THR A 22 -3.45 7.05 -10.34
CA THR A 22 -3.56 5.59 -10.18
C THR A 22 -2.32 5.00 -9.51
N ILE A 23 -2.46 3.83 -8.91
CA ILE A 23 -1.32 3.03 -8.42
C ILE A 23 -0.33 2.70 -9.54
N TYR A 24 -0.82 2.49 -10.78
CA TYR A 24 0.03 2.22 -11.94
C TYR A 24 0.79 3.46 -12.41
N ALA A 25 0.13 4.62 -12.49
CA ALA A 25 0.78 5.89 -12.84
C ALA A 25 1.84 6.27 -11.81
N THR A 26 1.53 6.08 -10.51
CA THR A 26 2.48 6.32 -9.41
C THR A 26 3.67 5.36 -9.49
N LEU A 27 3.41 4.07 -9.73
CA LEU A 27 4.46 3.06 -9.93
C LEU A 27 5.37 3.43 -11.11
N ASN A 28 4.80 3.82 -12.26
CA ASN A 28 5.57 4.24 -13.43
C ASN A 28 6.40 5.51 -13.16
N ALA A 29 5.81 6.50 -12.47
CA ALA A 29 6.53 7.71 -12.08
C ALA A 29 7.73 7.39 -11.20
N CYS A 30 7.58 6.48 -10.22
CA CYS A 30 8.70 6.08 -9.36
C CYS A 30 9.83 5.38 -10.13
N LYS A 31 9.50 4.58 -11.14
CA LYS A 31 10.52 3.89 -11.98
C LYS A 31 11.30 4.88 -12.84
N ASN A 32 10.59 5.81 -13.49
CA ASN A 32 11.20 6.77 -14.41
C ASN A 32 11.90 7.91 -13.66
N HIS A 33 11.43 8.22 -12.46
CA HIS A 33 11.89 9.32 -11.65
C HIS A 33 12.08 8.87 -10.20
N PRO A 34 13.24 8.27 -9.85
CA PRO A 34 13.49 7.73 -8.51
C PRO A 34 13.31 8.76 -7.38
N PHE A 35 13.45 10.06 -7.65
CA PHE A 35 13.20 11.09 -6.64
C PHE A 35 11.76 11.09 -6.13
N VAL A 36 10.78 10.67 -6.95
CA VAL A 36 9.35 10.58 -6.59
C VAL A 36 9.13 9.60 -5.43
N ILE A 37 9.99 8.59 -5.27
CA ILE A 37 9.95 7.66 -4.13
C ILE A 37 10.04 8.42 -2.80
N TYR A 38 10.85 9.48 -2.74
CA TYR A 38 11.06 10.30 -1.54
C TYR A 38 9.95 11.33 -1.32
N GLU A 39 9.08 11.55 -2.31
CA GLU A 39 7.88 12.38 -2.18
C GLU A 39 6.69 11.59 -1.62
N ILE A 40 6.71 10.26 -1.73
CA ILE A 40 5.63 9.42 -1.17
C ILE A 40 5.67 9.47 0.36
N PRO A 41 4.54 9.84 1.03
CA PRO A 41 4.49 9.90 2.48
C PRO A 41 4.77 8.54 3.13
N PRO A 42 5.39 8.51 4.33
CA PRO A 42 5.67 7.27 5.07
C PRO A 42 4.43 6.37 5.19
N ILE A 43 4.64 5.07 5.10
CA ILE A 43 3.56 4.08 5.25
C ILE A 43 3.18 3.99 6.73
N ARG A 44 1.91 4.22 7.05
CA ARG A 44 1.41 4.00 8.42
C ARG A 44 1.27 2.51 8.67
N VAL A 45 1.92 2.03 9.71
CA VAL A 45 1.91 0.61 10.10
C VAL A 45 1.57 0.43 11.57
N CYS A 46 0.94 -0.68 11.91
CA CYS A 46 0.72 -1.09 13.30
C CYS A 46 0.96 -2.59 13.43
N LYS A 47 1.26 -3.04 14.66
CA LYS A 47 1.51 -4.45 14.94
C LYS A 47 0.23 -5.11 15.45
N LYS A 48 -0.16 -6.23 14.86
CA LYS A 48 -1.28 -7.08 15.30
C LYS A 48 -0.89 -8.54 15.11
N ASP A 49 -1.09 -9.36 16.15
CA ASP A 49 -0.78 -10.79 16.15
C ASP A 49 0.64 -11.11 15.63
N GLY A 50 1.62 -10.32 16.09
CA GLY A 50 3.03 -10.47 15.68
C GLY A 50 3.39 -9.92 14.30
N LYS A 51 2.43 -9.56 13.46
CA LYS A 51 2.63 -9.07 12.08
C LYS A 51 2.47 -7.54 11.98
N TRP A 52 3.15 -6.95 11.00
CA TRP A 52 3.03 -5.53 10.66
C TRP A 52 1.98 -5.32 9.57
N TYR A 53 0.88 -4.66 9.90
CA TYR A 53 -0.18 -4.33 8.95
C TYR A 53 -0.13 -2.86 8.56
N THR A 54 -0.32 -2.58 7.27
CA THR A 54 -0.43 -1.22 6.75
C THR A 54 -1.84 -0.65 6.92
N LEU A 55 -1.95 0.67 7.10
CA LEU A 55 -3.20 1.41 6.93
C LEU A 55 -3.28 2.09 5.55
N ASP A 56 -2.21 2.00 4.75
CA ASP A 56 -2.03 2.67 3.46
C ASP A 56 -1.85 1.63 2.34
N ASN A 57 -2.83 0.74 2.17
CA ASN A 57 -2.76 -0.43 1.27
C ASN A 57 -2.34 -0.08 -0.18
N ARG A 58 -2.86 1.02 -0.75
CA ARG A 58 -2.48 1.51 -2.11
C ARG A 58 -1.00 1.87 -2.21
N ARG A 59 -0.43 2.53 -1.18
CA ARG A 59 1.01 2.89 -1.17
C ARG A 59 1.87 1.64 -1.00
N LEU A 60 1.49 0.73 -0.11
CA LEU A 60 2.20 -0.53 0.08
C LEU A 60 2.26 -1.33 -1.23
N TRP A 61 1.16 -1.36 -1.99
CA TRP A 61 1.12 -2.03 -3.28
C TRP A 61 2.18 -1.49 -4.25
N VAL A 62 2.30 -0.16 -4.36
CA VAL A 62 3.34 0.47 -5.21
C VAL A 62 4.72 0.05 -4.75
N PHE A 63 4.98 0.09 -3.44
CA PHE A 63 6.29 -0.23 -2.89
C PHE A 63 6.68 -1.71 -3.00
N LYS A 64 5.73 -2.66 -2.85
CA LYS A 64 6.02 -4.08 -3.09
C LYS A 64 6.41 -4.32 -4.55
N ARG A 65 5.75 -3.66 -5.50
CA ARG A 65 6.11 -3.75 -6.92
C ARG A 65 7.47 -3.13 -7.25
N LEU A 66 7.83 -2.04 -6.57
CA LEU A 66 9.17 -1.45 -6.70
C LEU A 66 10.25 -2.36 -6.09
N GLU A 67 9.98 -3.01 -4.97
CA GLU A 67 10.91 -3.98 -4.35
C GLU A 67 11.09 -5.22 -5.22
N GLU A 68 10.00 -5.81 -5.72
CA GLU A 68 10.02 -6.95 -6.66
C GLU A 68 10.86 -6.67 -7.92
N GLN A 69 11.00 -5.39 -8.29
CA GLN A 69 11.74 -4.94 -9.47
C GLN A 69 13.12 -4.35 -9.14
N GLY A 70 13.56 -4.42 -7.88
CA GLY A 70 14.88 -3.96 -7.47
C GLY A 70 15.05 -2.44 -7.41
N HIS A 71 13.96 -1.66 -7.40
CA HIS A 71 14.02 -0.20 -7.31
C HIS A 71 14.13 0.30 -5.86
N VAL A 72 13.69 -0.49 -4.88
CA VAL A 72 13.78 -0.15 -3.45
C VAL A 72 14.05 -1.39 -2.60
N ASP A 73 14.91 -1.26 -1.59
CA ASP A 73 15.10 -2.29 -0.57
C ASP A 73 14.36 -1.99 0.74
N SER A 74 13.92 -0.74 0.92
CA SER A 74 13.25 -0.33 2.14
C SER A 74 12.34 0.88 1.94
N VAL A 75 11.36 1.02 2.82
CA VAL A 75 10.43 2.15 2.88
C VAL A 75 10.46 2.84 4.23
N ARG A 76 10.15 4.14 4.18
CA ARG A 76 9.87 4.96 5.38
C ARG A 76 8.52 4.53 5.96
N ILE A 77 8.51 4.25 7.26
CA ILE A 77 7.31 3.87 8.00
C ILE A 77 7.00 4.87 9.10
N LYS A 78 5.73 5.00 9.44
CA LYS A 78 5.24 5.66 10.65
C LYS A 78 4.46 4.64 11.46
N GLN A 79 5.00 4.22 12.59
CA GLN A 79 4.24 3.37 13.50
C GLN A 79 3.08 4.16 14.10
N VAL A 80 1.89 3.56 14.08
CA VAL A 80 0.67 4.14 14.65
C VAL A 80 0.01 3.16 15.62
N SER A 81 -0.91 3.66 16.44
CA SER A 81 -1.66 2.84 17.39
C SER A 81 -2.45 1.74 16.67
N PRO A 82 -2.45 0.48 17.18
CA PRO A 82 -3.31 -0.59 16.69
C PRO A 82 -4.81 -0.23 16.71
N SER A 83 -5.24 0.70 17.55
CA SER A 83 -6.65 1.14 17.60
C SER A 83 -7.14 1.79 16.30
N LEU A 84 -6.25 2.30 15.44
CA LEU A 84 -6.61 2.81 14.12
C LEU A 84 -6.94 1.71 13.11
N LEU A 85 -6.56 0.46 13.41
CA LEU A 85 -6.87 -0.72 12.61
C LEU A 85 -8.24 -1.27 13.01
N THR A 86 -9.29 -0.48 12.77
CA THR A 86 -10.67 -0.87 13.06
C THR A 86 -11.10 -2.07 12.21
N ALA A 87 -12.21 -2.74 12.59
CA ALA A 87 -12.76 -3.86 11.81
C ALA A 87 -13.02 -3.50 10.34
N GLN A 88 -13.47 -2.27 10.06
CA GLN A 88 -13.68 -1.77 8.69
C GLN A 88 -12.38 -1.57 7.90
N LYS A 89 -11.25 -1.38 8.60
CA LYS A 89 -9.91 -1.22 8.01
C LYS A 89 -9.13 -2.54 7.98
N PHE A 90 -9.64 -3.60 8.60
CA PHE A 90 -9.04 -4.92 8.65
C PHE A 90 -9.95 -5.98 8.02
N THR A 91 -9.93 -6.06 6.69
CA THR A 91 -10.80 -6.93 5.89
C THR A 91 -10.06 -8.03 5.15
N THR A 92 -8.74 -8.16 5.34
CA THR A 92 -7.97 -9.24 4.70
C THR A 92 -8.47 -10.62 5.11
N THR A 93 -8.53 -11.54 4.15
CA THR A 93 -8.95 -12.94 4.32
C THR A 93 -7.81 -13.94 4.07
N ASN A 94 -6.64 -13.45 3.66
CA ASN A 94 -5.45 -14.24 3.32
C ASN A 94 -4.24 -13.87 4.21
N GLY A 95 -4.50 -13.37 5.42
CA GLY A 95 -3.46 -12.92 6.33
C GLY A 95 -2.70 -11.66 5.91
N GLY A 96 -3.10 -11.00 4.82
CA GLY A 96 -2.55 -9.76 4.30
C GLY A 96 -1.42 -9.94 3.28
N GLU A 97 -1.31 -11.12 2.67
CA GLU A 97 -0.23 -11.44 1.72
C GLU A 97 -0.44 -10.76 0.37
N SER A 98 -1.68 -10.77 -0.12
CA SER A 98 -2.08 -10.14 -1.38
C SER A 98 -3.36 -9.34 -1.22
N VAL A 99 -3.65 -8.53 -2.24
CA VAL A 99 -4.81 -7.64 -2.28
C VAL A 99 -5.39 -7.62 -3.69
N GLU A 100 -6.71 -7.65 -3.79
CA GLU A 100 -7.44 -7.51 -5.05
C GLU A 100 -7.50 -6.03 -5.47
N ILE A 101 -7.21 -5.74 -6.74
CA ILE A 101 -7.37 -4.39 -7.28
C ILE A 101 -8.78 -4.30 -7.85
N ARG A 102 -9.65 -3.57 -7.17
CA ARG A 102 -11.00 -3.29 -7.65
C ARG A 102 -10.91 -2.20 -8.72
N ASN A 103 -11.20 -2.57 -9.96
CA ASN A 103 -11.49 -1.61 -10.99
C ASN A 103 -12.93 -1.12 -10.79
N ARG A 104 -13.12 0.17 -10.50
CA ARG A 104 -14.42 0.80 -10.72
C ARG A 104 -14.55 1.07 -12.21
N THR A 105 -14.76 0.02 -12.99
CA THR A 105 -15.69 0.14 -14.10
C THR A 105 -17.03 0.25 -13.40
N ASP A 106 -17.65 1.43 -13.36
CA ASP A 106 -19.10 1.62 -13.23
C ASP A 106 -19.42 3.10 -12.93
N TRP A 107 -20.14 3.71 -13.91
CA TRP A 107 -20.98 4.93 -13.88
C TRP A 107 -20.30 6.31 -14.11
N PHE A 108 -20.60 7.18 -15.09
CA PHE A 108 -21.52 7.27 -16.26
C PHE A 108 -20.94 8.27 -17.30
N PHE A 109 -21.30 8.12 -18.59
CA PHE A 109 -21.35 9.23 -19.57
C PHE A 109 -22.57 10.11 -19.31
#